data_AF-A0A961BE86-F1
#
_entry.id   AF-A0A961BE86-F1
#
_cell.length_a   1.000
_cell.length_b   1.000
_cell.length_c   1.000
_cell.angle_alpha   90.00
_cell.angle_beta   90.00
_cell.angle_gamma   90.00
#
_symmetry.space_group_name_H-M   'P 1'
#
loop_
_entity.id
_entity.type
_entity.pdbx_description
1 polymer ?
#
loop_
_entity_poly.entity_id
_entity_poly.type
_entity_poly.pdbx_seq_one_letter_code
_entity_poly.pdbx_strand_id
1 'polypeptide(L)'
;RKPLAESGSGGRIGLALMLDKIDGEETLEHGGGTGGYRSYLQVFPGNGHARILLCNNAEFTPEAVLTKARPNKEIAIGKGKGVDAVPLTEDQLQCYRGVYALGQQAKITVVVSRGRLRVRLTGQPFLPVFARGHDRFYYDSVAAELQFEKNDDLCTSVTLHQNGKQLLARRTTDPVPDLIFRRPEALAPYAGRYQMPGGNVFTVKLADDHLMVQLTGQPFLPVFEVSADRFEYDVVSAALIFQKDDAGKVTRLILQQNGTMAPAIRK
;
A
#
# COMPACT_ATOMS: atom_id res chain seq x y z
N ARG A 1 5.02 28.03 -35.20
CA ARG A 1 5.68 26.91 -35.91
C ARG A 1 5.83 25.78 -34.90
N LYS A 2 5.27 24.59 -35.13
CA LYS A 2 5.55 23.42 -34.27
C LYS A 2 6.93 22.88 -34.69
N PRO A 3 7.97 22.88 -33.84
CA PRO A 3 9.26 22.30 -34.20
C PRO A 3 9.06 20.78 -34.30
N LEU A 4 8.87 20.30 -35.53
CA LEU A 4 8.70 18.89 -35.85
C LEU A 4 9.69 18.56 -36.97
N ALA A 5 10.50 17.53 -36.74
CA ALA A 5 11.32 16.89 -37.76
C ALA A 5 10.76 15.49 -38.06
N GLU A 6 11.04 14.96 -39.25
CA GLU A 6 10.74 13.56 -39.56
C GLU A 6 11.76 12.65 -38.89
N SER A 7 11.29 11.53 -38.32
CA SER A 7 12.13 10.40 -37.96
C SER A 7 12.17 9.44 -39.14
N GLY A 8 13.34 8.88 -39.45
CA GLY A 8 13.55 8.00 -40.62
C GLY A 8 12.71 6.71 -40.65
N SER A 9 11.92 6.43 -39.61
CA SER A 9 11.02 5.28 -39.47
C SER A 9 9.53 5.62 -39.65
N GLY A 10 9.18 6.82 -40.14
CA GLY A 10 7.78 7.26 -40.30
C GLY A 10 7.19 7.94 -39.06
N GLY A 11 7.96 8.07 -37.98
CA GLY A 11 7.63 8.87 -36.79
C GLY A 11 8.02 10.35 -36.95
N ARG A 12 7.72 11.17 -35.93
CA ARG A 12 8.16 12.58 -35.88
C ARG A 12 8.99 12.85 -34.63
N ILE A 13 9.84 13.86 -34.66
CA ILE A 13 10.64 14.31 -33.51
C ILE A 13 10.21 15.73 -33.16
N GLY A 14 9.84 15.95 -31.90
CA GLY A 14 9.49 17.24 -31.33
C GLY A 14 10.65 17.87 -30.55
N LEU A 15 10.35 18.46 -29.39
CA LEU A 15 11.36 18.98 -28.46
C LEU A 15 12.04 17.84 -27.70
N ALA A 16 12.96 17.13 -28.36
CA ALA A 16 13.66 15.97 -27.81
C ALA A 16 12.73 14.85 -27.33
N LEU A 17 11.60 14.65 -28.02
CA LEU A 17 10.69 13.52 -27.82
C LEU A 17 10.33 12.97 -29.18
N MET A 18 10.25 11.66 -29.30
CA MET A 18 9.75 10.97 -30.47
C MET A 18 8.23 10.91 -30.33
N LEU A 19 7.54 11.23 -31.41
CA LEU A 19 6.09 11.24 -31.52
C LEU A 19 5.71 10.10 -32.45
N ASP A 20 5.04 9.10 -31.91
CA ASP A 20 4.60 7.93 -32.65
C ASP A 20 3.11 7.63 -32.34
N LYS A 21 2.61 6.54 -32.92
CA LYS A 21 1.31 5.97 -32.61
C LYS A 21 1.42 4.47 -32.37
N ILE A 22 0.88 4.01 -31.25
CA ILE A 22 0.71 2.59 -30.94
C ILE A 22 -0.79 2.31 -30.84
N ASP A 23 -1.28 1.33 -31.60
CA ASP A 23 -2.71 0.97 -31.67
C ASP A 23 -3.64 2.17 -31.96
N GLY A 24 -3.13 3.18 -32.68
CA GLY A 24 -3.85 4.40 -33.02
C GLY A 24 -3.80 5.52 -31.96
N GLU A 25 -3.26 5.26 -30.76
CA GLU A 25 -3.06 6.25 -29.71
C GLU A 25 -1.73 6.99 -29.88
N GLU A 26 -1.71 8.31 -29.64
CA GLU A 26 -0.47 9.09 -29.67
C GLU A 26 0.45 8.72 -28.51
N THR A 27 1.74 8.56 -28.81
CA THR A 27 2.79 8.33 -27.83
C THR A 27 3.87 9.41 -27.91
N LEU A 28 4.39 9.78 -26.75
CA LEU A 28 5.60 10.59 -26.60
C LEU A 28 6.67 9.74 -25.94
N GLU A 29 7.83 9.59 -26.58
CA GLU A 29 8.84 8.67 -26.08
C GLU A 29 10.25 9.18 -26.23
N HIS A 30 11.14 8.64 -25.40
CA HIS A 30 12.57 8.86 -25.51
C HIS A 30 13.33 7.72 -24.85
N GLY A 31 14.32 7.19 -25.55
CA GLY A 31 15.29 6.24 -25.02
C GLY A 31 16.54 6.95 -24.52
N GLY A 32 17.28 6.30 -23.63
CA GLY A 32 18.58 6.80 -23.18
C GLY A 32 19.51 5.65 -22.85
N GLY A 33 20.79 5.81 -23.16
CA GLY A 33 21.81 4.80 -22.87
C GLY A 33 23.15 5.45 -22.55
N THR A 34 23.84 4.90 -21.57
CA THR A 34 25.25 5.22 -21.27
C THR A 34 25.92 3.97 -20.72
N GLY A 35 27.09 3.61 -21.28
CA GLY A 35 27.81 2.39 -20.91
C GLY A 35 26.90 1.16 -20.72
N GLY A 36 26.86 0.68 -19.47
CA GLY A 36 26.10 -0.47 -18.99
C GLY A 36 24.59 -0.27 -18.76
N TYR A 37 24.02 0.90 -19.04
CA TYR A 37 22.64 1.23 -18.69
C TYR A 37 21.77 1.55 -19.90
N ARG A 38 20.48 1.22 -19.78
CA ARG A 38 19.41 1.57 -20.72
C ARG A 38 18.23 2.15 -19.95
N SER A 39 17.58 3.14 -20.54
CA SER A 39 16.41 3.82 -20.00
C SER A 39 15.41 4.09 -21.11
N TYR A 40 14.13 4.10 -20.77
CA TYR A 40 13.09 4.43 -21.72
C TYR A 40 11.89 5.06 -21.02
N LEU A 41 11.39 6.14 -21.58
CA LEU A 41 10.14 6.81 -21.20
C LEU A 41 9.16 6.69 -22.36
N GLN A 42 7.93 6.30 -22.07
CA GLN A 42 6.82 6.42 -23.02
C GLN A 42 5.58 6.94 -22.31
N VAL A 43 4.96 7.96 -22.89
CA VAL A 43 3.75 8.61 -22.35
C VAL A 43 2.64 8.50 -23.38
N PHE A 44 1.43 8.17 -22.92
CA PHE A 44 0.19 8.18 -23.67
C PHE A 44 -0.64 9.38 -23.19
N PRO A 45 -0.54 10.56 -23.83
CA PRO A 45 -1.19 11.77 -23.34
C PRO A 45 -2.71 11.66 -23.29
N GLY A 46 -3.31 10.87 -24.18
CA GLY A 46 -4.76 10.69 -24.29
C GLY A 46 -5.42 10.06 -23.07
N ASN A 47 -4.70 9.23 -22.31
CA ASN A 47 -5.22 8.54 -21.12
C ASN A 47 -4.41 8.80 -19.84
N GLY A 48 -3.35 9.63 -19.92
CA GLY A 48 -2.53 9.99 -18.76
C GLY A 48 -1.61 8.88 -18.26
N HIS A 49 -1.36 7.84 -19.06
CA HIS A 49 -0.49 6.72 -18.72
C HIS A 49 0.96 7.00 -19.12
N ALA A 50 1.92 6.69 -18.25
CA ALA A 50 3.34 6.66 -18.58
C ALA A 50 3.98 5.32 -18.21
N ARG A 51 4.86 4.81 -19.08
CA ARG A 51 5.71 3.64 -18.87
C ARG A 51 7.15 4.11 -18.74
N ILE A 52 7.82 3.70 -17.67
CA ILE A 52 9.23 4.00 -17.42
C ILE A 52 9.95 2.69 -17.23
N LEU A 53 11.06 2.52 -17.93
CA LEU A 53 11.92 1.36 -17.77
C LEU A 53 13.36 1.81 -17.57
N LEU A 54 14.01 1.24 -16.55
CA LEU A 54 15.41 1.47 -16.21
C LEU A 54 16.09 0.12 -16.09
N CYS A 55 17.22 -0.05 -16.75
CA CYS A 55 17.96 -1.30 -16.79
C CYS A 55 19.46 -1.04 -16.66
N ASN A 56 20.12 -1.85 -15.85
CA ASN A 56 21.57 -1.90 -15.68
C ASN A 56 22.22 -3.01 -16.54
N ASN A 57 21.72 -3.18 -17.76
CA ASN A 57 22.27 -4.08 -18.76
C ASN A 57 22.33 -3.37 -20.12
N ALA A 58 23.52 -3.29 -20.72
CA ALA A 58 23.73 -2.66 -22.02
C ALA A 58 23.06 -3.43 -23.18
N GLU A 59 22.91 -4.75 -23.04
CA GLU A 59 22.32 -5.61 -24.07
C GLU A 59 20.79 -5.60 -24.02
N PHE A 60 20.19 -4.95 -23.03
CA PHE A 60 18.75 -4.89 -22.89
C PHE A 60 18.13 -3.94 -23.93
N THR A 61 17.01 -4.34 -24.51
CA THR A 61 16.24 -3.57 -25.50
C THR A 61 14.89 -3.16 -24.91
N PRO A 62 14.79 -1.97 -24.26
CA PRO A 62 13.55 -1.49 -23.67
C PRO A 62 12.34 -1.54 -24.59
N GLU A 63 12.54 -1.15 -25.84
CA GLU A 63 11.52 -1.08 -26.88
C GLU A 63 10.91 -2.45 -27.16
N ALA A 64 11.74 -3.51 -27.21
CA ALA A 64 11.27 -4.88 -27.46
C ALA A 64 10.40 -5.41 -26.32
N VAL A 65 10.73 -5.05 -25.07
CA VAL A 65 9.89 -5.39 -23.90
C VAL A 65 8.61 -4.58 -23.91
N LEU A 66 8.67 -3.27 -24.18
CA LEU A 66 7.50 -2.41 -24.23
C LEU A 66 6.54 -2.72 -25.40
N THR A 67 7.06 -3.29 -26.48
CA THR A 67 6.26 -3.78 -27.62
C THR A 67 5.49 -5.04 -27.24
N LYS A 68 6.13 -5.96 -26.50
CA LYS A 68 5.50 -7.21 -26.03
C LYS A 68 4.58 -6.99 -24.83
N ALA A 69 4.91 -6.04 -23.96
CA ALA A 69 4.06 -5.57 -22.90
C ALA A 69 2.94 -4.73 -23.52
N ARG A 70 1.82 -5.35 -23.85
CA ARG A 70 0.65 -4.61 -24.35
C ARG A 70 0.32 -3.50 -23.34
N PRO A 71 0.05 -2.26 -23.78
CA PRO A 71 -0.64 -1.33 -22.91
C PRO A 71 -1.93 -2.04 -22.49
N ASN A 72 -2.04 -2.40 -21.22
CA ASN A 72 -3.25 -2.99 -20.71
C ASN A 72 -4.38 -2.01 -21.07
N LYS A 73 -5.29 -2.41 -21.96
CA LYS A 73 -6.60 -1.76 -22.07
C LYS A 73 -7.33 -1.75 -20.71
N GLU A 74 -6.87 -2.54 -19.75
CA GLU A 74 -7.30 -2.59 -18.35
C GLU A 74 -6.55 -1.66 -17.39
N ILE A 75 -5.57 -0.86 -17.85
CA ILE A 75 -5.01 0.26 -17.08
C ILE A 75 -5.55 1.56 -17.70
N ALA A 76 -6.88 1.62 -17.84
CA ALA A 76 -7.57 2.82 -17.40
C ALA A 76 -7.60 2.79 -15.87
N ILE A 77 -6.42 2.86 -15.22
CA ILE A 77 -6.34 3.36 -13.85
C ILE A 77 -6.49 4.86 -14.02
N GLY A 78 -7.72 5.26 -14.36
CA GLY A 78 -8.15 6.59 -14.02
C GLY A 78 -7.80 6.74 -12.55
N LYS A 79 -7.19 7.87 -12.19
CA LYS A 79 -7.53 8.47 -10.91
C LYS A 79 -9.05 8.34 -10.84
N GLY A 80 -9.55 7.44 -10.01
CA GLY A 80 -10.96 7.24 -9.85
C GLY A 80 -11.49 8.53 -9.26
N LYS A 81 -11.80 9.50 -10.13
CA LYS A 81 -12.87 10.44 -9.82
C LYS A 81 -14.06 9.53 -9.56
N GLY A 82 -14.46 9.49 -8.31
CA GLY A 82 -15.40 8.52 -7.76
C GLY A 82 -16.51 8.22 -8.75
N VAL A 83 -16.58 6.96 -9.19
CA VAL A 83 -17.90 6.38 -9.35
C VAL A 83 -18.52 6.47 -7.97
N ASP A 84 -19.69 7.09 -7.84
CA ASP A 84 -20.33 7.34 -6.55
C ASP A 84 -20.19 6.11 -5.66
N ALA A 85 -19.41 6.25 -4.59
CA ALA A 85 -19.21 5.16 -3.65
C ALA A 85 -20.60 4.77 -3.16
N VAL A 86 -21.03 3.56 -3.48
CA VAL A 86 -22.33 3.08 -3.02
C VAL A 86 -22.24 3.02 -1.49
N PRO A 87 -23.05 3.81 -0.75
CA PRO A 87 -23.04 3.73 0.70
C PRO A 87 -23.55 2.34 1.10
N LEU A 88 -22.66 1.54 1.69
CA LEU A 88 -23.02 0.26 2.29
C LEU A 88 -23.41 0.51 3.75
N THR A 89 -24.46 -0.16 4.20
CA THR A 89 -24.86 -0.20 5.61
C THR A 89 -23.81 -0.94 6.45
N GLU A 90 -23.79 -0.69 7.76
CA GLU A 90 -22.87 -1.38 8.67
C GLU A 90 -23.04 -2.91 8.57
N ASP A 91 -24.29 -3.40 8.54
CA ASP A 91 -24.60 -4.83 8.39
C ASP A 91 -24.04 -5.42 7.09
N GLN A 92 -24.13 -4.68 5.97
CA GLN A 92 -23.52 -5.10 4.71
C GLN A 92 -22.00 -5.15 4.81
N LEU A 93 -21.38 -4.22 5.53
CA LEU A 93 -19.93 -4.18 5.75
C LEU A 93 -19.44 -5.36 6.60
N GLN A 94 -20.26 -5.86 7.53
CA GLN A 94 -19.90 -6.97 8.41
C GLN A 94 -19.58 -8.27 7.65
N CYS A 95 -20.18 -8.52 6.49
CA CYS A 95 -19.82 -9.68 5.66
C CYS A 95 -18.33 -9.70 5.32
N TYR A 96 -17.73 -8.54 5.01
CA TYR A 96 -16.32 -8.45 4.59
C TYR A 96 -15.35 -8.47 5.77
N ARG A 97 -15.82 -8.20 7.00
CA ARG A 97 -14.98 -8.23 8.21
C ARG A 97 -14.43 -9.64 8.41
N GLY A 98 -13.11 -9.80 8.35
CA GLY A 98 -12.50 -11.12 8.31
C GLY A 98 -10.99 -11.12 8.17
N VAL A 99 -10.39 -12.28 8.44
CA VAL A 99 -9.00 -12.59 8.13
C VAL A 99 -8.98 -13.59 6.98
N TYR A 100 -8.28 -13.24 5.90
CA TYR A 100 -8.19 -14.01 4.67
C TYR A 100 -6.75 -14.44 4.43
N ALA A 101 -6.47 -15.74 4.35
CA ALA A 101 -5.15 -16.29 4.12
C ALA A 101 -4.73 -16.11 2.66
N LEU A 102 -3.59 -15.47 2.44
CA LEU A 102 -2.93 -15.32 1.15
C LEU A 102 -1.64 -16.16 1.15
N GLY A 103 -1.77 -17.41 0.71
CA GLY A 103 -0.68 -18.39 0.86
C GLY A 103 -0.40 -18.75 2.32
N GLN A 104 0.82 -19.19 2.62
CA GLN A 104 1.19 -19.69 3.95
C GLN A 104 1.62 -18.60 4.94
N GLN A 105 2.11 -17.45 4.44
CA GLN A 105 2.82 -16.47 5.26
C GLN A 105 2.12 -15.11 5.35
N ALA A 106 1.20 -14.80 4.44
CA ALA A 106 0.53 -13.51 4.39
C ALA A 106 -0.97 -13.65 4.63
N LYS A 107 -1.56 -12.62 5.22
CA LYS A 107 -2.99 -12.51 5.45
C LYS A 107 -3.47 -11.13 5.01
N ILE A 108 -4.65 -11.09 4.42
CA ILE A 108 -5.44 -9.87 4.26
C ILE A 108 -6.35 -9.77 5.46
N THR A 109 -6.22 -8.71 6.26
CA THR A 109 -7.13 -8.44 7.38
C THR A 109 -8.06 -7.31 6.99
N VAL A 110 -9.36 -7.53 7.14
CA VAL A 110 -10.42 -6.57 6.84
C VAL A 110 -11.18 -6.27 8.12
N VAL A 111 -11.25 -4.99 8.48
CA VAL A 111 -12.00 -4.50 9.65
C VAL A 111 -12.95 -3.39 9.23
N VAL A 112 -14.03 -3.20 9.98
CA VAL A 112 -14.92 -2.04 9.82
C VAL A 112 -14.52 -0.98 10.84
N SER A 113 -14.35 0.25 10.38
CA SER A 113 -14.04 1.39 11.23
C SER A 113 -14.67 2.65 10.66
N ARG A 114 -15.44 3.37 11.49
CA ARG A 114 -16.14 4.60 11.11
C ARG A 114 -17.01 4.43 9.85
N GLY A 115 -17.75 3.31 9.76
CA GLY A 115 -18.66 3.01 8.64
C GLY A 115 -17.95 2.72 7.31
N ARG A 116 -16.68 2.29 7.33
CA ARG A 116 -15.91 1.93 6.13
C ARG A 116 -15.02 0.72 6.39
N LEU A 117 -14.75 -0.05 5.34
CA LEU A 117 -13.71 -1.07 5.39
C LEU A 117 -12.32 -0.43 5.46
N ARG A 118 -11.49 -0.98 6.34
CA ARG A 118 -10.04 -0.80 6.32
C ARG A 118 -9.39 -2.14 6.09
N VAL A 119 -8.42 -2.17 5.20
CA VAL A 119 -7.76 -3.40 4.76
C VAL A 119 -6.27 -3.26 4.90
N ARG A 120 -5.62 -4.31 5.41
CA ARG A 120 -4.16 -4.44 5.39
C ARG A 120 -3.74 -5.79 4.82
N LEU A 121 -2.54 -5.81 4.27
CA LEU A 121 -1.73 -7.02 4.12
C LEU A 121 -0.77 -7.11 5.31
N THR A 122 -0.39 -8.33 5.72
CA THR A 122 0.61 -8.54 6.79
C THR A 122 1.85 -7.66 6.63
N GLY A 123 2.22 -6.94 7.69
CA GLY A 123 3.37 -6.03 7.72
C GLY A 123 3.15 -4.67 7.06
N GLN A 124 1.94 -4.41 6.56
CA GLN A 124 1.54 -3.13 5.98
C GLN A 124 0.50 -2.43 6.86
N PRO A 125 0.38 -1.09 6.78
CA PRO A 125 -0.64 -0.37 7.51
C PRO A 125 -2.05 -0.67 6.96
N PHE A 126 -3.06 -0.41 7.79
CA PHE A 126 -4.46 -0.43 7.34
C PHE A 126 -4.74 0.77 6.46
N LEU A 127 -5.18 0.53 5.23
CA LEU A 127 -5.63 1.55 4.30
C LEU A 127 -7.17 1.53 4.19
N PRO A 128 -7.83 2.70 4.07
CA PRO A 128 -9.24 2.73 3.74
C PRO A 128 -9.46 2.21 2.31
N VAL A 129 -10.56 1.48 2.12
CA VAL A 129 -11.03 1.10 0.78
C VAL A 129 -12.44 1.60 0.55
N PHE A 130 -12.77 1.85 -0.71
CA PHE A 130 -14.01 2.48 -1.13
C PHE A 130 -14.81 1.51 -1.99
N ALA A 131 -16.11 1.40 -1.70
CA ALA A 131 -16.99 0.49 -2.44
C ALA A 131 -17.13 0.94 -3.89
N ARG A 132 -17.03 -0.02 -4.80
CA ARG A 132 -17.30 0.09 -6.23
C ARG A 132 -18.39 -0.93 -6.59
N GLY A 133 -19.58 -0.73 -6.04
CA GLY A 133 -20.67 -1.70 -6.08
C GLY A 133 -20.74 -2.55 -4.81
N HIS A 134 -21.31 -3.75 -4.91
CA HIS A 134 -21.61 -4.59 -3.75
C HIS A 134 -20.45 -5.46 -3.28
N ASP A 135 -19.49 -5.79 -4.13
CA ASP A 135 -18.45 -6.79 -3.83
C ASP A 135 -17.04 -6.36 -4.27
N ARG A 136 -16.93 -5.23 -4.95
CA ARG A 136 -15.64 -4.61 -5.32
C ARG A 136 -15.33 -3.42 -4.45
N PHE A 137 -14.05 -3.29 -4.10
CA PHE A 137 -13.51 -2.15 -3.39
C PHE A 137 -12.19 -1.72 -4.02
N TYR A 138 -11.87 -0.43 -3.96
CA TYR A 138 -10.60 0.12 -4.45
C TYR A 138 -9.88 0.92 -3.37
N TYR A 139 -8.57 1.04 -3.52
CA TYR A 139 -7.75 1.93 -2.70
C TYR A 139 -7.56 3.27 -3.42
N ASP A 140 -7.67 4.39 -2.70
CA ASP A 140 -7.34 5.72 -3.26
C ASP A 140 -5.82 5.95 -3.36
N SER A 141 -5.07 5.38 -2.41
CA SER A 141 -3.64 5.65 -2.25
C SER A 141 -2.74 4.71 -3.06
N VAL A 142 -3.27 3.59 -3.56
CA VAL A 142 -2.51 2.59 -4.33
C VAL A 142 -3.34 2.03 -5.48
N ALA A 143 -2.67 1.69 -6.57
CA ALA A 143 -3.25 1.06 -7.75
C ALA A 143 -3.61 -0.42 -7.49
N ALA A 144 -4.65 -0.65 -6.68
CA ALA A 144 -5.15 -1.98 -6.36
C ALA A 144 -6.67 -1.99 -6.16
N GLU A 145 -7.27 -3.16 -6.40
CA GLU A 145 -8.68 -3.43 -6.12
C GLU A 145 -8.83 -4.75 -5.34
N LEU A 146 -9.94 -4.87 -4.63
CA LEU A 146 -10.38 -6.07 -3.93
C LEU A 146 -11.73 -6.49 -4.51
N GLN A 147 -11.84 -7.76 -4.87
CA GLN A 147 -13.10 -8.39 -5.28
C GLN A 147 -13.42 -9.48 -4.26
N PHE A 148 -14.51 -9.33 -3.52
CA PHE A 148 -14.97 -10.33 -2.57
C PHE A 148 -15.88 -11.34 -3.26
N GLU A 149 -15.82 -12.59 -2.82
CA GLU A 149 -16.80 -13.62 -3.17
C GLU A 149 -17.63 -13.96 -1.93
N LYS A 150 -18.93 -14.15 -2.13
CA LYS A 150 -19.88 -14.51 -1.07
C LYS A 150 -20.45 -15.89 -1.34
N ASN A 151 -20.72 -16.61 -0.27
CA ASN A 151 -21.66 -17.73 -0.25
C ASN A 151 -22.73 -17.39 0.80
N ASP A 152 -23.96 -17.22 0.35
CA ASP A 152 -25.05 -16.62 1.14
C ASP A 152 -24.60 -15.28 1.78
N ASP A 153 -24.78 -15.13 3.10
CA ASP A 153 -24.40 -13.92 3.85
C ASP A 153 -22.92 -13.87 4.26
N LEU A 154 -22.13 -14.89 3.92
CA LEU A 154 -20.73 -14.99 4.35
C LEU A 154 -19.76 -14.78 3.18
N CYS A 155 -18.87 -13.79 3.32
CA CYS A 155 -17.82 -13.53 2.34
C CYS A 155 -16.71 -14.59 2.49
N THR A 156 -16.59 -15.52 1.55
CA THR A 156 -15.71 -16.70 1.64
C THR A 156 -14.29 -16.44 1.16
N SER A 157 -14.10 -15.48 0.27
CA SER A 157 -12.79 -15.14 -0.29
C SER A 157 -12.69 -13.66 -0.66
N VAL A 158 -11.45 -13.20 -0.88
CA VAL A 158 -11.14 -11.91 -1.49
C VAL A 158 -10.00 -12.08 -2.47
N THR A 159 -10.17 -11.56 -3.68
CA THR A 159 -9.12 -11.48 -4.70
C THR A 159 -8.54 -10.08 -4.71
N LEU A 160 -7.23 -9.97 -4.46
CA LEU A 160 -6.47 -8.73 -4.61
C LEU A 160 -5.98 -8.61 -6.06
N HIS A 161 -6.43 -7.57 -6.75
CA HIS A 161 -5.98 -7.18 -8.08
C HIS A 161 -4.93 -6.08 -7.94
N GLN A 162 -3.67 -6.36 -8.23
CA GLN A 162 -2.59 -5.39 -8.11
C GLN A 162 -1.45 -5.71 -9.10
N ASN A 163 -0.92 -4.68 -9.77
CA ASN A 163 0.20 -4.81 -10.72
C ASN A 163 -0.03 -5.89 -11.81
N GLY A 164 -1.28 -5.98 -12.32
CA GLY A 164 -1.67 -6.99 -13.31
C GLY A 164 -1.77 -8.43 -12.78
N LYS A 165 -1.58 -8.65 -11.47
CA LYS A 165 -1.73 -9.94 -10.82
C LYS A 165 -3.08 -10.04 -10.12
N GLN A 166 -3.58 -11.26 -9.99
CA GLN A 166 -4.74 -11.62 -9.18
C GLN A 166 -4.31 -12.58 -8.09
N LEU A 167 -4.54 -12.21 -6.84
CA LEU A 167 -4.09 -12.93 -5.67
C LEU A 167 -5.31 -13.31 -4.82
N LEU A 168 -5.73 -14.56 -4.92
CA LEU A 168 -6.86 -15.09 -4.17
C LEU A 168 -6.46 -15.36 -2.71
N ALA A 169 -7.21 -14.78 -1.77
CA ALA A 169 -7.10 -15.04 -0.35
C ALA A 169 -8.40 -15.63 0.21
N ARG A 170 -8.31 -16.75 0.93
CA ARG A 170 -9.49 -17.47 1.46
C ARG A 170 -9.76 -17.09 2.90
N ARG A 171 -11.02 -16.90 3.27
CA ARG A 171 -11.42 -16.63 4.66
C ARG A 171 -10.89 -17.74 5.59
N THR A 172 -10.43 -17.34 6.76
CA THR A 172 -9.92 -18.22 7.82
C THR A 172 -10.85 -18.21 9.04
N THR A 173 -10.54 -19.04 10.03
CA THR A 173 -11.14 -19.01 11.37
C THR A 173 -10.36 -18.15 12.35
N ASP A 174 -9.31 -17.44 11.91
CA ASP A 174 -8.55 -16.57 12.78
C ASP A 174 -9.43 -15.44 13.31
N PRO A 175 -9.24 -15.04 14.58
CA PRO A 175 -9.99 -13.92 15.13
C PRO A 175 -9.65 -12.63 14.39
N VAL A 176 -10.68 -11.87 14.05
CA VAL A 176 -10.51 -10.51 13.55
C VAL A 176 -10.08 -9.63 14.73
N PRO A 177 -8.97 -8.88 14.64
CA PRO A 177 -8.50 -8.08 15.75
C PRO A 177 -9.46 -6.93 16.05
N ASP A 178 -9.72 -6.71 17.33
CA ASP A 178 -10.44 -5.52 17.80
C ASP A 178 -9.42 -4.39 17.99
N LEU A 179 -9.49 -3.41 17.10
CA LEU A 179 -8.50 -2.34 16.98
C LEU A 179 -9.07 -0.98 17.34
N ILE A 180 -8.28 -0.16 18.00
CA ILE A 180 -8.59 1.23 18.31
C ILE A 180 -7.99 2.13 17.22
N PHE A 181 -8.85 2.68 16.35
CA PHE A 181 -8.44 3.65 15.34
C PHE A 181 -8.57 5.08 15.88
N ARG A 182 -7.47 5.60 16.44
CA ARG A 182 -7.39 6.99 16.93
C ARG A 182 -7.37 7.99 15.77
N ARG A 183 -7.55 9.28 16.10
CA ARG A 183 -7.17 10.37 15.19
C ARG A 183 -5.66 10.64 15.32
N PRO A 184 -5.01 11.18 14.29
CA PRO A 184 -3.57 11.44 14.32
C PRO A 184 -3.11 12.24 15.55
N GLU A 185 -3.89 13.23 15.98
CA GLU A 185 -3.55 14.10 17.13
C GLU A 185 -3.49 13.31 18.44
N ALA A 186 -4.31 12.27 18.58
CA ALA A 186 -4.30 11.38 19.74
C ALA A 186 -3.18 10.34 19.69
N LEU A 187 -2.56 10.12 18.51
CA LEU A 187 -1.38 9.27 18.35
C LEU A 187 -0.06 10.04 18.50
N ALA A 188 -0.06 11.34 18.21
CA ALA A 188 1.12 12.19 18.28
C ALA A 188 1.89 12.09 19.63
N PRO A 189 1.24 11.97 20.81
CA PRO A 189 1.96 11.85 22.08
C PRO A 189 2.87 10.62 22.21
N TYR A 190 2.59 9.53 21.49
CA TYR A 190 3.41 8.31 21.51
C TYR A 190 4.66 8.43 20.62
N ALA A 191 4.69 9.37 19.68
CA ALA A 191 5.85 9.59 18.82
C ALA A 191 7.04 10.09 19.64
N GLY A 192 8.24 9.61 19.28
CA GLY A 192 9.47 9.94 19.98
C GLY A 192 10.51 8.84 19.92
N ARG A 193 11.58 9.03 20.70
CA ARG A 193 12.67 8.06 20.84
C ARG A 193 12.66 7.50 22.25
N TYR A 194 12.76 6.17 22.36
CA TYR A 194 12.76 5.46 23.63
C TYR A 194 14.02 4.62 23.73
N GLN A 195 14.87 4.89 24.71
CA GLN A 195 16.15 4.21 24.90
C GLN A 195 16.01 3.02 25.83
N MET A 196 16.42 1.86 25.35
CA MET A 196 16.55 0.66 26.16
C MET A 196 17.87 0.66 26.95
N PRO A 197 17.94 -0.07 28.08
CA PRO A 197 19.20 -0.47 28.66
C PRO A 197 20.10 -1.13 27.60
N GLY A 198 21.39 -0.79 27.57
CA GLY A 198 22.33 -1.29 26.57
C GLY A 198 22.41 -0.47 25.27
N GLY A 199 21.64 0.61 25.13
CA GLY A 199 21.87 1.62 24.08
C GLY A 199 21.00 1.51 22.83
N ASN A 200 20.27 0.41 22.64
CA ASN A 200 19.27 0.29 21.58
C ASN A 200 18.15 1.33 21.76
N VAL A 201 17.59 1.80 20.65
CA VAL A 201 16.57 2.85 20.63
C VAL A 201 15.39 2.40 19.78
N PHE A 202 14.19 2.52 20.34
CA PHE A 202 12.96 2.54 19.56
C PHE A 202 12.73 3.96 19.04
N THR A 203 12.57 4.10 17.73
CA THR A 203 12.07 5.31 17.09
C THR A 203 10.63 5.07 16.69
N VAL A 204 9.71 5.84 17.30
CA VAL A 204 8.27 5.81 17.02
C VAL A 204 7.92 7.07 16.25
N LYS A 205 7.30 6.93 15.08
CA LYS A 205 6.80 8.05 14.29
C LYS A 205 5.33 7.87 13.96
N LEU A 206 4.62 8.99 13.88
CA LEU A 206 3.29 9.05 13.29
C LEU A 206 3.44 9.08 11.77
N ALA A 207 2.75 8.18 11.07
CA ALA A 207 2.64 8.17 9.61
C ALA A 207 1.16 8.20 9.26
N ASP A 208 0.69 9.33 8.74
CA ASP A 208 -0.73 9.62 8.49
C ASP A 208 -1.60 9.37 9.73
N ASP A 209 -2.21 8.19 9.85
CA ASP A 209 -3.15 7.82 10.91
C ASP A 209 -2.74 6.60 11.73
N HIS A 210 -1.47 6.18 11.68
CA HIS A 210 -0.94 5.06 12.44
C HIS A 210 0.49 5.31 12.93
N LEU A 211 0.95 4.49 13.89
CA LEU A 211 2.32 4.53 14.38
C LEU A 211 3.19 3.54 13.59
N MET A 212 4.37 4.01 13.21
CA MET A 212 5.46 3.19 12.69
C MET A 212 6.58 3.15 13.71
N VAL A 213 7.09 1.96 13.99
CA VAL A 213 8.12 1.74 15.01
C VAL A 213 9.32 1.03 14.42
N GLN A 214 10.49 1.52 14.75
CA GLN A 214 11.78 0.93 14.39
C GLN A 214 12.59 0.70 15.66
N LEU A 215 13.12 -0.51 15.83
CA LEU A 215 14.25 -0.76 16.74
C LEU A 215 15.57 -0.55 15.98
N THR A 216 16.62 -0.08 16.65
CA THR A 216 17.96 0.10 16.05
C THR A 216 18.36 -1.07 15.14
N GLY A 217 18.69 -0.79 13.87
CA GLY A 217 19.11 -1.79 12.89
C GLY A 217 17.99 -2.57 12.20
N GLN A 218 16.73 -2.37 12.58
CA GLN A 218 15.56 -3.02 11.98
C GLN A 218 14.80 -2.07 11.03
N PRO A 219 13.94 -2.58 10.12
CA PRO A 219 13.03 -1.72 9.37
C PRO A 219 11.95 -1.09 10.27
N PHE A 220 11.31 -0.03 9.78
CA PHE A 220 10.06 0.46 10.38
C PHE A 220 8.93 -0.51 10.08
N LEU A 221 8.15 -0.84 11.12
CA LEU A 221 6.96 -1.67 11.02
C LEU A 221 5.75 -0.93 11.61
N PRO A 222 4.55 -1.11 11.06
CA PRO A 222 3.35 -0.57 11.65
C PRO A 222 3.03 -1.31 12.95
N VAL A 223 2.46 -0.59 13.91
CA VAL A 223 1.89 -1.17 15.14
C VAL A 223 0.45 -0.70 15.31
N PHE A 224 -0.38 -1.58 15.85
CA PHE A 224 -1.83 -1.40 15.89
C PHE A 224 -2.32 -1.45 17.33
N GLU A 225 -3.10 -0.46 17.73
CA GLU A 225 -3.60 -0.40 19.10
C GLU A 225 -4.73 -1.40 19.31
N VAL A 226 -4.53 -2.33 20.24
CA VAL A 226 -5.49 -3.40 20.58
C VAL A 226 -6.21 -3.14 21.90
N SER A 227 -5.61 -2.31 22.77
CA SER A 227 -6.22 -1.77 23.97
C SER A 227 -5.51 -0.48 24.35
N ALA A 228 -6.06 0.29 25.30
CA ALA A 228 -5.49 1.58 25.68
C ALA A 228 -3.99 1.48 25.96
N ASP A 229 -3.21 2.25 25.17
CA ASP A 229 -1.75 2.35 25.30
C ASP A 229 -0.97 1.06 24.96
N ARG A 230 -1.64 0.02 24.45
CA ARG A 230 -1.03 -1.26 24.03
C ARG A 230 -1.16 -1.45 22.53
N PHE A 231 -0.01 -1.51 21.86
CA PHE A 231 0.12 -1.64 20.42
C PHE A 231 0.80 -2.96 20.06
N GLU A 232 0.31 -3.68 19.07
CA GLU A 232 0.86 -4.97 18.63
C GLU A 232 1.40 -4.91 17.21
N TYR A 233 2.43 -5.72 16.95
CA TYR A 233 2.88 -6.05 15.60
C TYR A 233 2.06 -7.20 15.03
N ASP A 234 1.95 -7.27 13.72
CA ASP A 234 1.29 -8.40 13.02
C ASP A 234 2.25 -9.37 12.34
N VAL A 235 3.52 -8.97 12.20
CA VAL A 235 4.60 -9.80 11.63
C VAL A 235 5.33 -10.64 12.68
N VAL A 236 5.19 -10.29 13.96
CA VAL A 236 5.81 -10.98 15.09
C VAL A 236 4.88 -10.91 16.31
N SER A 237 4.93 -11.93 17.17
CA SER A 237 4.20 -11.91 18.44
C SER A 237 4.93 -11.02 19.45
N ALA A 238 4.70 -9.72 19.34
CA ALA A 238 5.25 -8.71 20.24
C ALA A 238 4.28 -7.54 20.40
N ALA A 239 4.33 -6.91 21.57
CA ALA A 239 3.56 -5.72 21.90
C ALA A 239 4.47 -4.61 22.44
N LEU A 240 4.02 -3.37 22.26
CA LEU A 240 4.57 -2.16 22.84
C LEU A 240 3.53 -1.58 23.77
N ILE A 241 3.88 -1.46 25.05
CA ILE A 241 2.99 -0.89 26.08
C ILE A 241 3.57 0.46 26.47
N PHE A 242 2.85 1.53 26.18
CA PHE A 242 3.25 2.88 26.56
C PHE A 242 2.76 3.19 27.97
N GLN A 243 3.61 3.84 28.75
CA GLN A 243 3.26 4.32 30.09
C GLN A 243 3.30 5.84 30.12
N LYS A 244 2.32 6.41 30.83
CA LYS A 244 2.19 7.84 31.04
C LYS A 244 2.50 8.18 32.50
N ASP A 245 2.94 9.40 32.74
CA ASP A 245 2.98 9.98 34.09
C ASP A 245 1.60 10.48 34.53
N ASP A 246 1.50 11.02 35.76
CA ASP A 246 0.25 11.54 36.34
C ASP A 246 -0.32 12.72 35.54
N ALA A 247 0.49 13.40 34.74
CA ALA A 247 0.07 14.48 33.83
C ALA A 247 -0.38 13.95 32.45
N GLY A 248 -0.39 12.62 32.25
CA GLY A 248 -0.78 11.98 31.00
C GLY A 248 0.29 12.00 29.91
N LYS A 249 1.52 12.44 30.20
CA LYS A 249 2.61 12.48 29.24
C LYS A 249 3.23 11.09 29.11
N VAL A 250 3.38 10.59 27.89
CA VAL A 250 4.08 9.32 27.63
C VAL A 250 5.54 9.45 28.05
N THR A 251 5.99 8.59 28.96
CA THR A 251 7.35 8.60 29.54
C THR A 251 8.13 7.32 29.27
N ARG A 252 7.46 6.20 29.01
CA ARG A 252 8.10 4.90 28.75
C ARG A 252 7.39 4.11 27.66
N LEU A 253 8.15 3.23 27.02
CA LEU A 253 7.68 2.17 26.15
C LEU A 253 8.21 0.86 26.73
N ILE A 254 7.37 -0.15 26.88
CA ILE A 254 7.77 -1.50 27.30
C ILE A 254 7.57 -2.43 26.10
N LEU A 255 8.66 -3.07 25.66
CA LEU A 255 8.57 -4.19 24.72
C LEU A 255 8.16 -5.43 25.50
N GLN A 256 7.02 -6.03 25.12
CA GLN A 256 6.63 -7.36 25.54
C GLN A 256 6.83 -8.33 24.37
N GLN A 257 7.74 -9.28 24.49
CA GLN A 257 7.99 -10.29 23.46
C GLN A 257 8.39 -11.62 24.09
N ASN A 258 7.74 -12.72 23.69
CA ASN A 258 7.99 -14.07 24.21
C ASN A 258 7.90 -14.17 25.75
N GLY A 259 6.99 -13.40 26.37
CA GLY A 259 6.84 -13.35 27.83
C GLY A 259 7.82 -12.43 28.56
N THR A 260 8.85 -11.92 27.88
CA THR A 260 9.83 -10.99 28.46
C THR A 260 9.35 -9.54 28.32
N MET A 261 9.56 -8.76 29.38
CA MET A 261 9.30 -7.32 29.41
C MET A 261 10.63 -6.55 29.41
N ALA A 262 10.84 -5.68 28.43
CA ALA A 262 12.03 -4.85 28.33
C ALA A 262 11.64 -3.35 28.28
N PRO A 263 11.96 -2.55 29.31
CA PRO A 263 11.60 -1.15 29.36
C PRO A 263 12.53 -0.29 28.49
N ALA A 264 11.97 0.78 27.92
CA ALA A 264 12.68 1.85 27.23
C ALA A 264 12.18 3.21 27.73
N ILE A 265 13.11 4.09 28.11
CA ILE A 265 12.81 5.41 28.67
C ILE A 265 12.74 6.42 27.53
N ARG A 266 11.70 7.26 27.52
CA ARG A 266 11.58 8.33 26.53
C ARG A 266 12.73 9.33 26.69
N LYS A 267 13.37 9.68 25.57
CA LYS A 267 14.37 10.76 25.48
C LYS A 267 13.72 12.13 25.34
#